data_AF-A0A9E0XTI7-F1
#
_entry.id   AF-A0A9E0XTI7-F1
#
_cell.length_a   1.000
_cell.length_b   1.000
_cell.length_c   1.000
_cell.angle_alpha   90.00
_cell.angle_beta   90.00
_cell.angle_gamma   90.00
#
_symmetry.space_group_name_H-M   'P 1'
#
loop_
_entity.id
_entity.type
_entity.pdbx_description
1 polymer ?
#
loop_
_entity_poly.entity_id
_entity_poly.type
_entity_poly.pdbx_seq_one_letter_code
_entity_poly.pdbx_strand_id
1 'polypeptide(L)'
;MNTGSTLKEITMKLKNQFARFLFCCMALLAINGACLAQEPAKEPTMKDRIYFFQHRLIPQWTHQSGGAFFNDLNAGKSEKLIEAATKIVSPEFAAAISVKKYPDKNGILIRFAVPVEVPQCYFAYIYKDKNDNKFSLYTYEKTLDLLKEGNKGVVGLWSAEGGHSNLGARTYEDPESFVGEVQKAIQR
;
A
#
# COMPACT_ATOMS: atom_id res chain seq x y z
N MET A 1 -30.08 -25.51 59.63
CA MET A 1 -28.85 -25.06 58.95
C MET A 1 -29.22 -24.93 57.47
N ASN A 2 -29.64 -23.75 56.96
CA ASN A 2 -28.83 -22.59 56.53
C ASN A 2 -27.66 -23.07 55.63
N THR A 3 -27.57 -22.77 54.33
CA THR A 3 -27.50 -21.46 53.63
C THR A 3 -27.86 -21.61 52.13
N GLY A 4 -28.71 -20.76 51.52
CA GLY A 4 -28.31 -19.53 50.80
C GLY A 4 -28.12 -19.81 49.29
N SER A 5 -29.09 -19.66 48.37
CA SER A 5 -29.98 -18.52 48.07
C SER A 5 -29.27 -17.18 47.81
N THR A 6 -28.19 -17.19 47.01
CA THR A 6 -27.41 -15.95 46.77
C THR A 6 -26.79 -15.86 45.38
N LEU A 7 -27.49 -16.30 44.32
CA LEU A 7 -27.01 -16.07 42.93
C LEU A 7 -28.11 -15.68 41.94
N LYS A 8 -29.39 -15.85 42.25
CA LYS A 8 -30.50 -15.42 41.39
C LYS A 8 -30.94 -13.96 41.60
N GLU A 9 -30.50 -13.29 42.66
CA GLU A 9 -30.85 -11.88 42.93
C GLU A 9 -29.94 -10.83 42.28
N ILE A 10 -28.78 -11.22 41.73
CA ILE A 10 -27.85 -10.28 41.10
C ILE A 10 -28.23 -10.01 39.63
N THR A 11 -28.95 -10.93 38.98
CA THR A 11 -29.28 -10.82 37.54
C THR A 11 -30.46 -9.90 37.23
N MET A 12 -31.22 -9.43 38.24
CA MET A 12 -32.45 -8.66 38.02
C MET A 12 -32.39 -7.18 38.38
N LYS A 13 -31.28 -6.66 38.93
CA LYS A 13 -31.14 -5.24 39.31
C LYS A 13 -30.28 -4.36 38.40
N LEU A 14 -29.58 -4.91 37.41
CA LEU A 14 -28.78 -4.10 36.45
C LEU A 14 -29.50 -3.72 35.16
N LYS A 15 -30.73 -4.20 34.93
CA LYS A 15 -31.53 -3.83 33.74
C LYS A 15 -32.40 -2.58 33.93
N ASN A 16 -32.36 -1.92 35.10
CA ASN A 16 -33.35 -0.90 35.46
C ASN A 16 -32.76 0.46 35.88
N GLN A 17 -31.54 0.79 35.45
CA GLN A 17 -30.85 2.07 35.73
C GLN A 17 -30.39 2.83 34.47
N PHE A 18 -30.68 2.35 33.26
CA PHE A 18 -30.29 3.04 32.01
C PHE A 18 -31.47 3.63 31.22
N ALA A 19 -32.64 3.72 31.84
CA ALA A 19 -33.84 4.27 31.23
C ALA A 19 -34.38 5.45 32.05
N ARG A 20 -33.58 6.52 32.20
CA ARG A 20 -34.03 7.85 32.70
C ARG A 20 -32.95 8.95 32.65
N PHE A 21 -32.13 8.96 31.59
CA PHE A 21 -31.37 10.15 31.19
C PHE A 21 -31.55 10.40 29.70
N LEU A 22 -32.81 10.33 29.29
CA LEU A 22 -33.27 10.73 27.98
C LEU A 22 -34.33 11.79 28.23
N PHE A 23 -33.90 13.05 28.37
CA PHE A 23 -34.64 14.27 28.04
C PHE A 23 -33.84 15.49 28.53
N CYS A 24 -33.82 16.54 27.70
CA CYS A 24 -33.26 17.86 27.97
C CYS A 24 -31.74 18.04 27.79
N CYS A 25 -31.33 18.05 26.51
CA CYS A 25 -30.40 19.08 25.99
C CYS A 25 -30.55 19.15 24.45
N MET A 26 -31.78 19.35 23.97
CA MET A 26 -32.00 20.01 22.68
C MET A 26 -32.09 21.50 22.96
N ALA A 27 -30.93 22.13 23.16
CA ALA A 27 -30.79 23.57 23.22
C ALA A 27 -29.79 23.98 22.14
N LEU A 28 -30.37 24.53 21.07
CA LEU A 28 -29.79 25.50 20.14
C LEU A 28 -28.26 25.62 20.15
N LEU A 29 -27.63 25.00 19.15
CA LEU A 29 -26.54 25.64 18.42
C LEU A 29 -26.96 25.69 16.95
N ALA A 30 -27.82 26.66 16.67
CA ALA A 30 -27.87 27.29 15.35
C ALA A 30 -26.54 28.04 15.16
N ILE A 31 -25.49 27.32 14.79
CA ILE A 31 -24.31 27.94 14.18
C ILE A 31 -24.56 27.90 12.69
N ASN A 32 -24.84 29.08 12.14
CA ASN A 32 -24.60 29.51 10.77
C ASN A 32 -24.12 28.38 9.85
N GLY A 33 -25.08 27.72 9.20
CA GLY A 33 -24.83 26.90 8.03
C GLY A 33 -24.35 27.81 6.91
N ALA A 34 -23.07 28.20 6.96
CA ALA A 34 -22.30 28.29 5.75
C ALA A 34 -22.36 26.88 5.16
N CYS A 35 -23.32 26.69 4.25
CA CYS A 35 -23.23 25.67 3.23
C CYS A 35 -21.92 25.98 2.50
N LEU A 36 -20.81 25.47 3.02
CA LEU A 36 -19.55 25.45 2.32
C LEU A 36 -19.86 24.64 1.08
N ALA A 37 -20.05 25.33 -0.03
CA ALA A 37 -20.11 24.72 -1.34
C ALA A 37 -18.87 23.83 -1.41
N GLN A 38 -19.06 22.51 -1.26
CA GLN A 38 -17.99 21.55 -1.50
C GLN A 38 -17.57 21.81 -2.93
N GLU A 39 -16.38 22.38 -3.10
CA GLU A 39 -15.79 22.49 -4.42
C GLU A 39 -15.86 21.11 -5.07
N PRO A 40 -16.36 21.02 -6.31
CA PRO A 40 -16.50 19.72 -6.97
C PRO A 40 -15.15 19.02 -6.92
N ALA A 41 -15.14 17.79 -6.40
CA ALA A 41 -13.92 17.02 -6.22
C ALA A 41 -13.16 16.98 -7.54
N LYS A 42 -11.98 17.60 -7.56
CA LYS A 42 -11.15 17.66 -8.77
C LYS A 42 -10.79 16.23 -9.18
N GLU A 43 -11.05 15.90 -10.44
CA GLU A 43 -10.67 14.60 -11.01
C GLU A 43 -9.15 14.36 -10.85
N PRO A 44 -8.73 13.16 -10.43
CA PRO A 44 -7.31 12.83 -10.27
C PRO A 44 -6.55 12.93 -11.58
N THR A 45 -5.38 13.55 -11.56
CA THR A 45 -4.50 13.64 -12.72
C THR A 45 -3.88 12.28 -13.07
N MET A 46 -3.29 12.15 -14.26
CA MET A 46 -2.54 10.94 -14.64
C MET A 46 -1.42 10.63 -13.62
N LYS A 47 -0.72 11.67 -13.15
CA LYS A 47 0.29 11.55 -12.10
C LYS A 47 -0.28 10.91 -10.83
N ASP A 48 -1.41 11.42 -10.36
CA ASP A 48 -2.05 10.94 -9.13
C ASP A 48 -2.48 9.48 -9.25
N ARG A 49 -3.00 9.09 -10.43
CA ARG A 49 -3.41 7.71 -10.72
C ARG A 49 -2.23 6.75 -10.75
N ILE A 50 -1.13 7.11 -11.44
CA ILE A 50 0.10 6.30 -11.46
C ILE A 50 0.67 6.19 -10.06
N TYR A 51 0.73 7.30 -9.31
CA TYR A 51 1.23 7.32 -7.95
C TYR A 51 0.41 6.40 -7.05
N PHE A 52 -0.92 6.48 -7.12
CA PHE A 52 -1.81 5.59 -6.37
C PHE A 52 -1.56 4.12 -6.71
N PHE A 53 -1.46 3.78 -8.00
CA PHE A 53 -1.21 2.42 -8.42
C PHE A 53 0.14 1.88 -7.90
N GLN A 54 1.22 2.63 -8.10
CA GLN A 54 2.58 2.20 -7.78
C GLN A 54 2.91 2.25 -6.28
N HIS A 55 2.42 3.26 -5.56
CA HIS A 55 2.83 3.58 -4.17
C HIS A 55 1.72 3.37 -3.14
N ARG A 56 0.51 2.97 -3.55
CA ARG A 56 -0.56 2.57 -2.63
C ARG A 56 -1.04 1.17 -2.91
N LEU A 57 -1.53 0.91 -4.13
CA LEU A 57 -2.16 -0.37 -4.46
C LEU A 57 -1.18 -1.55 -4.43
N ILE A 58 -0.04 -1.44 -5.13
CA ILE A 58 0.96 -2.52 -5.17
C ILE A 58 1.54 -2.83 -3.77
N PRO A 59 1.97 -1.83 -2.96
CA PRO A 59 2.36 -2.08 -1.57
C PRO A 59 1.25 -2.75 -0.76
N GLN A 60 0.01 -2.24 -0.85
CA GLN A 60 -1.12 -2.81 -0.14
C GLN A 60 -1.33 -4.28 -0.50
N TRP A 61 -1.35 -4.61 -1.79
CA TRP A 61 -1.48 -6.00 -2.25
C TRP A 61 -0.31 -6.87 -1.82
N THR A 62 0.90 -6.33 -1.83
CA THR A 62 2.10 -7.07 -1.39
C THR A 62 2.01 -7.47 0.07
N HIS A 63 1.58 -6.56 0.95
CA HIS A 63 1.63 -6.78 2.40
C HIS A 63 0.31 -7.29 3.00
N GLN A 64 -0.84 -6.92 2.44
CA GLN A 64 -2.15 -7.16 3.06
C GLN A 64 -2.94 -8.30 2.40
N SER A 65 -2.48 -8.85 1.28
CA SER A 65 -3.18 -9.95 0.59
C SER A 65 -2.92 -11.34 1.18
N GLY A 66 -2.17 -11.44 2.29
CA GLY A 66 -1.72 -12.73 2.83
C GLY A 66 -0.87 -13.54 1.83
N GLY A 67 -0.17 -12.85 0.92
CA GLY A 67 0.66 -13.46 -0.12
C GLY A 67 -0.09 -13.86 -1.39
N ALA A 68 -1.40 -13.68 -1.47
CA ALA A 68 -2.18 -14.03 -2.66
C ALA A 68 -1.66 -13.30 -3.92
N PHE A 69 -1.30 -12.02 -3.80
CA PHE A 69 -0.76 -11.24 -4.91
C PHE A 69 0.57 -11.81 -5.43
N PHE A 70 1.51 -12.11 -4.53
CA PHE A 70 2.78 -12.74 -4.91
C PHE A 70 2.56 -14.11 -5.54
N ASN A 71 1.68 -14.94 -4.98
CA ASN A 71 1.41 -16.29 -5.48
C ASN A 71 0.80 -16.27 -6.88
N ASP A 72 -0.13 -15.34 -7.16
CA ASP A 72 -0.72 -15.15 -8.49
C ASP A 72 0.39 -14.81 -9.50
N LEU A 73 1.23 -13.80 -9.21
CA LEU A 73 2.33 -13.41 -10.08
C LEU A 73 3.37 -14.53 -10.26
N ASN A 74 3.68 -15.29 -9.20
CA ASN A 74 4.61 -16.41 -9.27
C ASN A 74 4.07 -17.54 -10.16
N ALA A 75 2.76 -17.75 -10.15
CA ALA A 75 2.05 -18.68 -11.04
C ALA A 75 1.92 -18.14 -12.49
N GLY A 76 2.42 -16.93 -12.78
CA GLY A 76 2.31 -16.30 -14.09
C GLY A 76 0.96 -15.62 -14.35
N LYS A 77 0.14 -15.45 -13.31
CA LYS A 77 -1.19 -14.82 -13.39
C LYS A 77 -1.09 -13.33 -13.10
N SER A 78 -0.88 -12.52 -14.13
CA SER A 78 -0.76 -11.06 -14.01
C SER A 78 -2.05 -10.31 -14.34
N GLU A 79 -3.15 -11.00 -14.63
CA GLU A 79 -4.38 -10.42 -15.18
C GLU A 79 -4.96 -9.35 -14.24
N LYS A 80 -5.04 -9.63 -12.93
CA LYS A 80 -5.54 -8.67 -11.93
C LYS A 80 -4.68 -7.40 -11.86
N LEU A 81 -3.35 -7.54 -12.01
CA LEU A 81 -2.42 -6.41 -12.03
C LEU A 81 -2.68 -5.53 -13.26
N ILE A 82 -2.78 -6.15 -14.44
CA ILE A 82 -3.03 -5.46 -15.71
C ILE A 82 -4.42 -4.84 -15.76
N GLU A 83 -5.43 -5.52 -15.23
CA GLU A 83 -6.80 -5.02 -15.13
C GLU A 83 -6.87 -3.77 -14.24
N ALA A 84 -6.23 -3.81 -13.06
CA ALA A 84 -6.18 -2.65 -12.18
C ALA A 84 -5.39 -1.49 -12.79
N ALA A 85 -4.25 -1.76 -13.45
CA ALA A 85 -3.49 -0.74 -14.17
C ALA A 85 -4.33 -0.07 -15.27
N THR A 86 -5.08 -0.88 -16.03
CA THR A 86 -5.97 -0.41 -17.10
C THR A 86 -7.07 0.49 -16.55
N LYS A 87 -7.73 0.06 -15.47
CA LYS A 87 -8.87 0.77 -14.87
C LYS A 87 -8.48 2.05 -14.15
N ILE A 88 -7.35 2.03 -13.43
CA ILE A 88 -6.92 3.14 -12.57
C ILE A 88 -6.15 4.17 -13.40
N VAL A 89 -5.24 3.71 -14.26
CA VAL A 89 -4.31 4.57 -15.00
C VAL A 89 -4.78 4.73 -16.44
N SER A 90 -4.45 3.76 -17.30
CA SER A 90 -4.91 3.67 -18.70
C SER A 90 -4.51 2.32 -19.32
N PRO A 91 -5.13 1.92 -20.45
CA PRO A 91 -4.69 0.75 -21.22
C PRO A 91 -3.23 0.83 -21.69
N GLU A 92 -2.77 1.99 -22.12
CA GLU A 92 -1.40 2.20 -22.62
C GLU A 92 -0.36 2.02 -21.52
N PHE A 93 -0.65 2.53 -20.31
CA PHE A 93 0.20 2.30 -19.15
C PHE A 93 0.26 0.81 -18.80
N ALA A 94 -0.89 0.13 -18.81
CA ALA A 94 -0.96 -1.30 -18.49
C ALA A 94 -0.20 -2.17 -19.50
N ALA A 95 -0.25 -1.84 -20.79
CA ALA A 95 0.46 -2.57 -21.85
C ALA A 95 1.99 -2.51 -21.71
N ALA A 96 2.53 -1.50 -21.03
CA ALA A 96 3.96 -1.39 -20.75
C ALA A 96 4.42 -2.18 -19.51
N ILE A 97 3.50 -2.76 -18.74
CA ILE A 97 3.85 -3.55 -17.55
C ILE A 97 4.35 -4.93 -17.99
N SER A 98 5.50 -5.33 -17.43
CA SER A 98 5.98 -6.71 -17.54
C SER A 98 6.38 -7.28 -16.19
N VAL A 99 6.21 -8.60 -16.04
CA VAL A 99 6.52 -9.32 -14.79
C VAL A 99 7.60 -10.36 -15.08
N LYS A 100 8.69 -10.32 -14.32
CA LYS A 100 9.80 -11.27 -14.40
C LYS A 100 9.99 -11.95 -13.05
N LYS A 101 10.04 -13.28 -13.06
CA LYS A 101 10.26 -14.09 -11.86
C LYS A 101 11.76 -14.32 -11.66
N TYR A 102 12.16 -14.40 -10.39
CA TYR A 102 13.50 -14.83 -9.98
C TYR A 102 13.37 -15.96 -8.95
N PRO A 103 13.15 -17.22 -9.39
CA PRO A 103 12.89 -18.35 -8.49
C PRO A 103 14.01 -18.55 -7.46
N ASP A 104 15.27 -18.49 -7.89
CA ASP A 104 16.43 -18.71 -7.01
C ASP A 104 16.60 -17.60 -5.96
N LYS A 105 15.99 -16.44 -6.19
CA LYS A 105 16.02 -15.24 -5.33
C LYS A 105 14.72 -15.04 -4.54
N ASN A 106 13.77 -15.98 -4.66
CA ASN A 106 12.43 -15.92 -4.06
C ASN A 106 11.73 -14.57 -4.28
N GLY A 107 11.81 -14.04 -5.51
CA GLY A 107 11.31 -12.70 -5.80
C GLY A 107 10.71 -12.53 -7.19
N ILE A 108 9.95 -11.44 -7.32
CA ILE A 108 9.20 -11.07 -8.52
C ILE A 108 9.47 -9.60 -8.81
N LEU A 109 9.88 -9.32 -10.03
CA LEU A 109 10.09 -7.97 -10.53
C LEU A 109 8.91 -7.57 -11.42
N ILE A 110 8.31 -6.44 -11.11
CA ILE A 110 7.36 -5.72 -11.97
C ILE A 110 8.14 -4.56 -12.59
N ARG A 111 8.15 -4.47 -13.92
CA ARG A 111 8.73 -3.36 -14.68
C ARG A 111 7.60 -2.50 -15.22
N PHE A 112 7.79 -1.18 -15.15
CA PHE A 112 6.91 -0.19 -15.74
C PHE A 112 7.57 0.45 -16.97
N ALA A 113 6.83 1.29 -17.68
CA ALA A 113 7.40 2.22 -18.64
C ALA A 113 8.44 3.13 -17.95
N VAL A 114 9.37 3.68 -18.73
CA VAL A 114 10.31 4.68 -18.21
C VAL A 114 9.51 5.86 -17.64
N PRO A 115 9.68 6.18 -16.34
CA PRO A 115 8.90 7.21 -15.66
C PRO A 115 9.20 8.60 -16.23
N VAL A 116 8.13 9.34 -16.50
CA VAL A 116 8.21 10.72 -16.98
C VAL A 116 8.36 11.69 -15.81
N GLU A 117 7.69 11.42 -14.69
CA GLU A 117 7.63 12.33 -13.55
C GLU A 117 8.15 11.70 -12.25
N VAL A 118 8.56 12.55 -11.31
CA VAL A 118 8.90 12.14 -9.93
C VAL A 118 7.62 12.07 -9.07
N PRO A 119 7.43 11.02 -8.24
CA PRO A 119 8.33 9.87 -7.98
C PRO A 119 7.86 8.57 -8.67
N GLN A 120 7.61 8.54 -9.98
CA GLN A 120 7.13 7.32 -10.66
C GLN A 120 8.21 6.22 -10.69
N CYS A 121 7.80 4.97 -10.55
CA CYS A 121 8.70 3.81 -10.52
C CYS A 121 9.17 3.38 -11.91
N TYR A 122 10.46 3.05 -12.03
CA TYR A 122 10.98 2.18 -13.09
C TYR A 122 10.62 0.72 -12.79
N PHE A 123 10.85 0.30 -11.55
CA PHE A 123 10.75 -1.09 -11.10
C PHE A 123 10.09 -1.20 -9.73
N ALA A 124 9.41 -2.31 -9.49
CA ALA A 124 8.96 -2.77 -8.18
C ALA A 124 9.35 -4.24 -8.01
N TYR A 125 10.16 -4.55 -6.99
CA TYR A 125 10.63 -5.89 -6.68
C TYR A 125 10.01 -6.38 -5.38
N ILE A 126 9.20 -7.42 -5.48
CA ILE A 126 8.60 -8.11 -4.34
C ILE A 126 9.53 -9.26 -3.96
N TYR A 127 10.04 -9.23 -2.74
CA TYR A 127 10.79 -10.31 -2.14
C TYR A 127 9.90 -11.05 -1.14
N LYS A 128 9.94 -12.37 -1.18
CA LYS A 128 9.36 -13.22 -0.16
C LYS A 128 10.49 -13.75 0.73
N ASP A 129 10.42 -13.51 2.04
CA ASP A 129 11.34 -14.12 2.98
C ASP A 129 11.07 -15.63 3.07
N LYS A 130 12.14 -16.42 3.08
CA LYS A 130 12.08 -17.89 3.11
C LYS A 130 11.67 -18.42 4.49
N ASN A 131 11.89 -17.65 5.56
CA ASN A 131 11.76 -18.12 6.93
C ASN A 131 10.40 -17.81 7.56
N ASP A 132 9.78 -16.67 7.22
CA ASP A 132 8.58 -16.19 7.92
C ASP A 132 7.41 -15.83 7.00
N ASN A 133 7.48 -16.19 5.71
CA ASN A 133 6.48 -15.84 4.69
C ASN A 133 6.16 -14.33 4.65
N LYS A 134 7.03 -13.46 5.16
CA LYS A 134 6.85 -12.01 5.00
C LYS A 134 7.23 -11.57 3.60
N PHE A 135 6.61 -10.48 3.20
CA PHE A 135 6.84 -9.86 1.91
C PHE A 135 7.43 -8.47 2.12
N SER A 136 8.46 -8.16 1.35
CA SER A 136 9.06 -6.84 1.27
C SER A 136 8.92 -6.31 -0.14
N LEU A 137 8.60 -5.02 -0.28
CA LEU A 137 8.49 -4.36 -1.57
C LEU A 137 9.58 -3.29 -1.68
N TYR A 138 10.46 -3.48 -2.66
CA TYR A 138 11.48 -2.52 -3.02
C TYR A 138 11.09 -1.82 -4.32
N THR A 139 11.25 -0.52 -4.39
CA THR A 139 10.95 0.28 -5.59
C THR A 139 12.22 0.95 -6.08
N TYR A 140 12.34 1.13 -7.40
CA TYR A 140 13.31 2.05 -7.98
C TYR A 140 12.55 3.20 -8.63
N GLU A 141 12.58 4.36 -8.00
CA GLU A 141 11.72 5.51 -8.28
C GLU A 141 12.52 6.60 -8.97
N LYS A 142 11.95 7.27 -9.97
CA LYS A 142 12.54 8.48 -10.54
C LYS A 142 12.70 9.53 -9.44
N THR A 143 13.89 10.11 -9.35
CA THR A 143 14.18 11.21 -8.43
C THR A 143 14.83 12.37 -9.16
N LEU A 144 14.93 13.52 -8.49
CA LEU A 144 15.73 14.65 -8.97
C LEU A 144 17.21 14.39 -8.64
N ASP A 145 18.09 14.61 -9.61
CA ASP A 145 19.54 14.58 -9.40
C ASP A 145 20.03 15.92 -8.82
N LEU A 146 19.66 16.18 -7.56
CA LEU A 146 19.93 17.47 -6.91
C LEU A 146 21.44 17.75 -6.77
N LEU A 147 22.26 16.70 -6.68
CA LEU A 147 23.71 16.80 -6.52
C LEU A 147 24.47 16.74 -7.84
N LYS A 148 23.78 16.55 -8.98
CA LYS A 148 24.37 16.39 -10.33
C LYS A 148 25.39 15.25 -10.42
N GLU A 149 25.12 14.15 -9.72
CA GLU A 149 25.99 12.96 -9.67
C GLU A 149 25.61 11.92 -10.73
N GLY A 150 24.62 12.23 -11.58
CA GLY A 150 24.07 11.30 -12.57
C GLY A 150 23.00 10.38 -12.00
N ASN A 151 22.49 10.66 -10.80
CA ASN A 151 21.47 9.83 -10.15
C ASN A 151 20.18 9.78 -10.98
N LYS A 152 19.74 8.58 -11.34
CA LYS A 152 18.54 8.36 -12.17
C LYS A 152 17.30 8.06 -11.34
N GLY A 153 17.50 7.62 -10.11
CA GLY A 153 16.42 7.21 -9.23
C GLY A 153 16.87 6.96 -7.80
N VAL A 154 15.92 6.58 -6.97
CA VAL A 154 16.07 6.26 -5.55
C VAL A 154 15.49 4.89 -5.26
N VAL A 155 16.16 4.12 -4.40
CA VAL A 155 15.61 2.85 -3.93
C VAL A 155 14.70 3.10 -2.74
N GLY A 156 13.42 2.76 -2.88
CA GLY A 156 12.45 2.77 -1.79
C GLY A 156 12.25 1.38 -1.18
N LEU A 157 11.89 1.34 0.10
CA LEU A 157 11.38 0.15 0.78
C LEU A 157 10.02 0.49 1.39
N TRP A 158 9.00 -0.28 1.01
CA TRP A 158 7.66 -0.18 1.57
C TRP A 158 7.46 -1.21 2.68
N SER A 159 6.91 -0.75 3.81
CA SER A 159 6.55 -1.60 4.94
C SER A 159 5.06 -1.97 4.92
N ALA A 160 4.69 -3.00 5.70
CA ALA A 160 3.31 -3.46 5.80
C ALA A 160 2.35 -2.40 6.38
N GLU A 161 2.87 -1.50 7.21
CA GLU A 161 2.17 -0.37 7.82
C GLU A 161 1.99 0.81 6.83
N GLY A 162 2.47 0.68 5.59
CA GLY A 162 2.44 1.73 4.58
C GLY A 162 3.55 2.77 4.74
N GLY A 163 4.56 2.49 5.57
CA GLY A 163 5.76 3.30 5.68
C GLY A 163 6.61 3.20 4.42
N HIS A 164 7.27 4.30 4.06
CA HIS A 164 8.24 4.35 2.96
C HIS A 164 9.60 4.77 3.51
N SER A 165 10.62 3.96 3.24
CA SER A 165 12.01 4.25 3.60
C SER A 165 12.82 4.48 2.34
N ASN A 166 13.64 5.52 2.34
CA ASN A 166 14.58 5.82 1.27
C ASN A 166 15.93 5.14 1.56
N LEU A 167 16.34 4.20 0.72
CA LEU A 167 17.60 3.44 0.81
C LEU A 167 18.75 4.07 0.00
N GLY A 168 18.54 5.27 -0.51
CA GLY A 168 19.52 6.10 -1.20
C GLY A 168 19.36 6.15 -2.71
N ALA A 169 19.98 7.17 -3.31
CA ALA A 169 20.01 7.38 -4.75
C ALA A 169 20.89 6.33 -5.45
N ARG A 170 20.53 5.97 -6.69
CA ARG A 170 21.23 5.00 -7.53
C ARG A 170 21.17 5.41 -9.00
N THR A 171 22.07 4.85 -9.78
CA THR A 171 22.27 5.15 -11.21
C THR A 171 21.91 3.98 -12.13
N TYR A 172 21.13 3.00 -11.66
CA TYR A 172 20.84 1.79 -12.44
C TYR A 172 20.27 2.10 -13.82
N GLU A 173 20.73 1.37 -14.81
CA GLU A 173 20.21 1.43 -16.18
C GLU A 173 19.35 0.22 -16.52
N ASP A 174 19.54 -0.87 -15.78
CA ASP A 174 18.92 -2.16 -16.02
C ASP A 174 18.32 -2.76 -14.73
N PRO A 175 17.31 -3.64 -14.86
CA PRO A 175 16.70 -4.27 -13.71
C PRO A 175 17.58 -5.27 -12.97
N GLU A 176 18.55 -5.90 -13.63
CA GLU A 176 19.43 -6.89 -13.02
C GLU A 176 20.35 -6.25 -11.98
N SER A 177 20.87 -5.04 -12.24
CA SER A 177 21.63 -4.22 -11.30
C SER A 177 20.81 -3.89 -10.06
N PHE A 178 19.56 -3.45 -10.24
CA PHE A 178 18.63 -3.17 -9.15
C PHE A 178 18.34 -4.41 -8.29
N VAL A 179 17.91 -5.51 -8.92
CA VAL A 179 17.59 -6.76 -8.20
C VAL A 179 18.83 -7.33 -7.50
N GLY A 180 20.00 -7.24 -8.15
CA GLY A 180 21.26 -7.73 -7.63
C GLY A 180 21.68 -7.02 -6.34
N GLU A 181 21.54 -5.69 -6.28
CA GLU A 181 21.84 -4.95 -5.05
C GLU A 181 20.83 -5.25 -3.94
N VAL A 182 19.53 -5.22 -4.23
CA VAL A 182 18.48 -5.53 -3.24
C VAL A 182 18.71 -6.91 -2.62
N GLN A 183 19.05 -7.92 -3.42
CA GLN A 183 19.34 -9.27 -2.93
C GLN A 183 20.57 -9.32 -2.01
N LYS A 184 21.63 -8.58 -2.34
CA LYS A 184 22.81 -8.47 -1.46
C LYS A 184 22.47 -7.79 -0.14
N ALA A 185 21.56 -6.81 -0.15
CA ALA A 185 21.15 -6.11 1.07
C ALA A 185 20.31 -7.02 1.99
N ILE A 186 19.46 -7.88 1.42
CA ILE A 186 18.62 -8.83 2.18
C ILE A 186 19.45 -9.94 2.84
N GLN A 187 20.57 -10.35 2.24
CA GLN A 187 21.41 -11.45 2.73
C GLN A 187 22.38 -11.07 3.86
N ARG A 188 22.46 -9.79 4.22
CA ARG A 188 23.32 -9.27 5.28
C ARG A 188 22.62 -9.32 6.62
#